data_AF-K7YRB0-F1
#
_entry.id   AF-K7YRB0-F1
#
_cell.length_a   1.000
_cell.length_b   1.000
_cell.length_c   1.000
_cell.angle_alpha   90.00
_cell.angle_beta   90.00
_cell.angle_gamma   90.00
#
_symmetry.space_group_name_H-M   'P 1'
#
loop_
_entity.id
_entity.type
_entity.pdbx_description
1 polymer ?
#
loop_
_entity_poly.entity_id
_entity_poly.type
_entity_poly.pdbx_seq_one_letter_code
_entity_poly.pdbx_strand_id
1 'polypeptide(L)'
;MNFLKTTLLAVPVTLVLSGCGDWNKNPVPESKTATGEAFDLDTLRKHSKDVITHGQDKPREITNTVIVEKPVVVVKEESTIDQKFIVITPDAQMTFNEGQEGVFKVYARVLVPGVQISLTAKNLPEGATLTASQAEKDLYLLKWNPALYTVSSNENMKTFNVKLVAEITSVSSQQNADKLKGLVREREVNLFLFKNQEAPSDLKVDGLASEVAQGQEIPFSVTVKVPGIDGRSAQKPRLVISYDGVSYTTGNDFLELDGSRHVVADKNKKDPEYLGDSKWKFSLVFDTKNISVQPQLAKDGSFMVNANGLRVRLSFKAYSPNSLSTPEALNKLKIRFVSQEPTTPPAAPQTPTGAQ
;
A
#
# COMPACT_ATOMS: atom_id res chain seq x y z
N MET A 1 52.16 38.66 -12.98
CA MET A 1 51.00 38.19 -12.19
C MET A 1 49.81 38.08 -13.14
N ASN A 2 49.29 36.86 -13.27
CA ASN A 2 48.36 36.44 -14.30
C ASN A 2 46.93 36.94 -14.02
N PHE A 3 46.31 37.59 -15.00
CA PHE A 3 44.85 37.77 -15.05
C PHE A 3 44.27 36.66 -15.93
N LEU A 4 43.67 35.64 -15.31
CA LEU A 4 42.89 34.62 -16.00
C LEU A 4 41.49 35.16 -16.31
N LYS A 5 41.15 35.20 -17.60
CA LYS A 5 39.79 35.33 -18.11
C LYS A 5 38.99 34.08 -17.72
N THR A 6 37.88 34.27 -17.01
CA THR A 6 36.87 33.22 -16.82
C THR A 6 35.55 33.72 -17.41
N THR A 7 35.12 33.04 -18.47
CA THR A 7 33.89 33.28 -19.22
C THR A 7 32.69 32.85 -18.36
N LEU A 8 31.84 33.80 -17.96
CA LEU A 8 30.55 33.53 -17.33
C LEU A 8 29.51 33.27 -18.42
N LEU A 9 29.02 32.03 -18.50
CA LEU A 9 27.80 31.69 -19.25
C LEU A 9 26.59 32.19 -18.46
N ALA A 10 25.96 33.26 -18.95
CA ALA A 10 24.64 33.67 -18.52
C ALA A 10 23.59 32.87 -19.31
N VAL A 11 22.79 32.06 -18.62
CA VAL A 11 21.58 31.45 -19.19
C VAL A 11 20.38 32.20 -18.62
N PRO A 12 19.64 32.97 -19.44
CA PRO A 12 18.34 33.47 -19.07
C PRO A 12 17.32 32.35 -19.31
N VAL A 13 16.75 31.78 -18.24
CA VAL A 13 15.55 30.93 -18.37
C VAL A 13 14.33 31.84 -18.25
N THR A 14 13.82 32.23 -19.40
CA THR A 14 12.52 32.85 -19.58
C THR A 14 11.41 31.85 -19.22
N LEU A 15 10.60 32.22 -18.24
CA LEU A 15 9.25 31.68 -18.02
C LEU A 15 8.37 32.01 -19.23
N VAL A 16 7.79 31.00 -19.87
CA VAL A 16 6.63 31.17 -20.75
C VAL A 16 5.53 30.24 -20.27
N LEU A 17 4.44 30.87 -19.81
CA LEU A 17 3.10 30.32 -19.70
C LEU A 17 2.45 30.32 -21.09
N SER A 18 2.01 29.16 -21.55
CA SER A 18 0.97 28.92 -22.56
C SER A 18 0.68 27.41 -22.52
N GLY A 19 -0.51 26.87 -22.61
CA GLY A 19 -1.87 27.32 -22.84
C GLY A 19 -2.75 26.06 -22.76
N CYS A 20 -4.08 26.23 -22.84
CA CYS A 20 -5.06 25.16 -22.82
C CYS A 20 -4.81 24.05 -23.86
N GLY A 21 -5.25 22.85 -23.51
CA GLY A 21 -4.89 21.60 -24.17
C GLY A 21 -5.50 21.36 -25.55
N ASP A 22 -4.74 20.64 -26.35
CA ASP A 22 -5.25 19.73 -27.37
C ASP A 22 -5.15 18.30 -26.83
N TRP A 23 -6.30 17.74 -26.49
CA TRP A 23 -6.45 16.35 -26.09
C TRP A 23 -6.38 15.46 -27.34
N ASN A 24 -5.17 15.12 -27.77
CA ASN A 24 -4.95 14.07 -28.77
C ASN A 24 -3.93 13.05 -28.22
N LYS A 25 -4.40 12.17 -27.32
CA LYS A 25 -3.65 10.98 -26.94
C LYS A 25 -4.21 9.78 -27.71
N ASN A 26 -3.56 9.44 -28.81
CA ASN A 26 -3.66 8.10 -29.39
C ASN A 26 -3.00 7.14 -28.36
N PRO A 27 -3.71 6.14 -27.83
CA PRO A 27 -3.21 5.30 -26.73
C PRO A 27 -2.18 4.24 -27.17
N VAL A 28 -1.73 4.28 -28.43
CA VAL A 28 -0.83 3.30 -29.02
C VAL A 28 0.59 3.90 -29.12
N PRO A 29 1.63 3.21 -28.62
CA PRO A 29 3.02 3.67 -28.77
C PRO A 29 3.40 3.78 -30.24
N GLU A 30 4.10 4.84 -30.64
CA GLU A 30 4.68 4.96 -31.98
C GLU A 30 5.59 3.76 -32.26
N SER A 31 5.11 2.82 -33.07
CA SER A 31 5.90 1.74 -33.62
C SER A 31 5.56 1.60 -35.10
N LYS A 32 6.57 1.30 -35.90
CA LYS A 32 6.41 1.08 -37.34
C LYS A 32 6.28 -0.41 -37.62
N THR A 33 5.40 -0.78 -38.53
CA THR A 33 5.34 -2.15 -39.07
C THR A 33 6.64 -2.48 -39.82
N ALA A 34 6.87 -3.77 -40.14
CA ALA A 34 8.01 -4.20 -40.96
C ALA A 34 8.03 -3.58 -42.37
N THR A 35 6.93 -2.95 -42.80
CA THR A 35 6.78 -2.22 -44.08
C THR A 35 6.91 -0.70 -43.93
N GLY A 36 7.16 -0.17 -42.72
CA GLY A 36 7.44 1.24 -42.47
C GLY A 36 6.22 2.13 -42.24
N GLU A 37 5.01 1.58 -42.14
CA GLU A 37 3.78 2.33 -41.87
C GLU A 37 3.60 2.57 -40.37
N ALA A 38 3.04 3.73 -40.00
CA ALA A 38 2.78 4.10 -38.61
C ALA A 38 1.58 3.31 -38.05
N PHE A 39 1.72 2.73 -36.86
CA PHE A 39 0.61 2.08 -36.16
C PHE A 39 -0.43 3.11 -35.71
N ASP A 40 -1.56 3.20 -36.41
CA ASP A 40 -2.72 3.97 -35.98
C ASP A 40 -3.97 3.09 -35.75
N LEU A 41 -4.96 3.66 -35.06
CA LEU A 41 -6.22 2.98 -34.68
C LEU A 41 -7.05 2.56 -35.89
N ASP A 42 -6.91 3.25 -37.02
CA ASP A 42 -7.62 2.92 -38.25
C ASP A 42 -6.97 1.75 -39.00
N THR A 43 -5.65 1.59 -38.89
CA THR A 43 -4.89 0.44 -39.38
C THR A 43 -5.28 -0.84 -38.63
N LEU A 44 -5.44 -0.76 -37.30
CA LEU A 44 -5.95 -1.86 -36.47
C LEU A 44 -7.37 -2.30 -36.85
N ARG A 45 -8.26 -1.32 -37.09
CA ARG A 45 -9.63 -1.61 -37.53
C ARG A 45 -9.68 -2.25 -38.91
N LYS A 46 -8.79 -1.85 -39.82
CA LYS A 46 -8.69 -2.42 -41.17
C LYS A 46 -8.22 -3.89 -41.13
N HIS A 47 -7.19 -4.20 -40.35
CA HIS A 47 -6.71 -5.58 -40.17
C HIS A 47 -7.71 -6.48 -39.42
N SER A 48 -8.50 -5.93 -38.49
CA SER A 48 -9.53 -6.70 -37.78
C SER A 48 -10.69 -7.16 -38.68
N LYS A 49 -10.94 -6.44 -39.79
CA LYS A 49 -11.97 -6.83 -40.76
C LYS A 49 -11.50 -7.90 -41.76
N ASP A 50 -10.21 -7.97 -42.08
CA ASP A 50 -9.67 -8.98 -43.01
C ASP A 50 -9.58 -10.39 -42.40
N VAL A 51 -9.48 -10.50 -41.06
CA VAL A 51 -9.46 -11.79 -40.34
C VAL A 51 -10.85 -12.42 -40.23
N ILE A 52 -11.92 -11.64 -40.38
CA ILE A 52 -13.31 -12.14 -40.33
C ILE A 52 -13.77 -12.67 -41.71
N THR A 53 -13.15 -12.22 -42.81
CA THR A 53 -13.53 -12.59 -44.19
C THR A 53 -12.69 -13.71 -44.80
N HIS A 54 -11.55 -14.08 -44.22
CA HIS A 54 -10.72 -15.22 -44.67
C HIS A 54 -10.60 -16.23 -43.54
N GLY A 55 -11.52 -17.20 -43.51
CA GLY A 55 -11.51 -18.31 -42.55
C GLY A 55 -10.20 -19.10 -42.57
N GLN A 56 -9.96 -19.88 -41.51
CA GLN A 56 -8.75 -20.67 -41.29
C GLN A 56 -8.33 -21.46 -42.54
N ASP A 57 -7.13 -21.17 -43.05
CA ASP A 57 -6.46 -22.03 -44.01
C ASP A 57 -6.28 -23.44 -43.42
N LYS A 58 -6.65 -24.43 -44.22
CA LYS A 58 -6.64 -25.86 -43.92
C LYS A 58 -5.26 -26.35 -43.43
N PRO A 59 -5.20 -27.42 -42.61
CA PRO A 59 -3.95 -27.98 -42.12
C PRO A 59 -3.14 -28.57 -43.29
N ARG A 60 -1.85 -28.20 -43.35
CA ARG A 60 -0.85 -28.92 -44.14
C ARG A 60 -0.31 -30.07 -43.29
N GLU A 61 -0.62 -31.30 -43.68
CA GLU A 61 0.27 -32.42 -43.38
C GLU A 61 1.56 -32.23 -44.18
N ILE A 62 2.72 -32.45 -43.54
CA ILE A 62 3.83 -33.23 -44.10
C ILE A 62 4.75 -33.65 -42.94
N THR A 63 4.95 -34.96 -42.92
CA THR A 63 5.89 -35.81 -42.22
C THR A 63 7.32 -35.28 -42.12
N ASN A 64 7.92 -35.40 -40.92
CA ASN A 64 9.35 -35.64 -40.78
C ASN A 64 9.59 -36.68 -39.68
N THR A 65 9.99 -37.86 -40.12
CA THR A 65 10.67 -38.88 -39.31
C THR A 65 11.99 -38.34 -38.83
N VAL A 66 12.13 -38.13 -37.52
CA VAL A 66 13.43 -38.03 -36.85
C VAL A 66 13.53 -39.21 -35.90
N ILE A 67 14.41 -40.15 -36.26
CA ILE A 67 14.89 -41.18 -35.34
C ILE A 67 15.77 -40.45 -34.33
N VAL A 68 15.27 -40.27 -33.11
CA VAL A 68 16.07 -39.87 -31.97
C VAL A 68 16.20 -41.10 -31.08
N GLU A 69 17.42 -41.65 -31.03
CA GLU A 69 17.80 -42.62 -30.00
C GLU A 69 17.47 -42.01 -28.64
N LYS A 70 16.59 -42.68 -27.90
CA LYS A 70 16.27 -42.30 -26.52
C LYS A 70 17.58 -42.22 -25.74
N PRO A 71 17.95 -41.07 -25.15
CA PRO A 71 18.88 -41.12 -24.04
C PRO A 71 18.22 -42.02 -22.98
N VAL A 72 18.99 -42.97 -22.47
CA VAL A 72 18.61 -43.78 -21.32
C VAL A 72 18.27 -42.81 -20.19
N VAL A 73 16.98 -42.58 -20.00
CA VAL A 73 16.46 -41.99 -18.79
C VAL A 73 16.75 -43.04 -17.73
N VAL A 74 17.79 -42.81 -16.94
CA VAL A 74 17.88 -43.40 -15.61
C VAL A 74 16.72 -42.81 -14.84
N VAL A 75 15.56 -43.45 -14.98
CA VAL A 75 14.43 -43.24 -14.09
C VAL A 75 14.96 -43.69 -12.73
N LYS A 76 15.36 -42.75 -11.89
CA LYS A 76 15.23 -42.97 -10.46
C LYS A 76 13.74 -43.18 -10.28
N GLU A 77 13.33 -44.43 -10.05
CA GLU A 77 12.00 -44.73 -9.57
C GLU A 77 11.80 -43.92 -8.28
N GLU A 78 11.12 -42.78 -8.38
CA GLU A 78 10.43 -42.24 -7.23
C GLU A 78 9.38 -43.28 -6.85
N SER A 79 9.66 -43.96 -5.74
CA SER A 79 8.84 -45.02 -5.15
C SER A 79 7.35 -44.64 -5.16
N THR A 80 6.59 -45.19 -6.12
CA THR A 80 5.12 -45.18 -6.12
C THR A 80 4.53 -46.06 -5.01
N ILE A 81 5.40 -46.77 -4.27
CA ILE A 81 5.07 -47.55 -3.10
C ILE A 81 4.83 -46.62 -1.90
N ASP A 82 5.55 -45.49 -1.77
CA ASP A 82 5.55 -44.68 -0.54
C ASP A 82 4.21 -44.00 -0.20
N GLN A 83 3.42 -43.60 -1.20
CA GLN A 83 2.10 -43.00 -0.97
C GLN A 83 1.12 -43.96 -0.27
N LYS A 84 1.35 -45.28 -0.36
CA LYS A 84 0.54 -46.29 0.31
C LYS A 84 0.90 -46.47 1.79
N PHE A 85 2.02 -45.92 2.25
CA PHE A 85 2.52 -46.11 3.61
C PHE A 85 2.56 -44.81 4.40
N ILE A 86 3.07 -43.72 3.83
CA ILE A 86 3.19 -42.42 4.51
C ILE A 86 2.53 -41.32 3.67
N VAL A 87 1.61 -40.59 4.28
CA VAL A 87 0.91 -39.46 3.66
C VAL A 87 1.24 -38.18 4.41
N ILE A 88 1.90 -37.23 3.74
CA ILE A 88 2.16 -35.89 4.24
C ILE A 88 1.12 -34.95 3.60
N THR A 89 0.27 -34.32 4.40
CA THR A 89 -0.77 -33.38 3.98
C THR A 89 -0.59 -32.05 4.70
N PRO A 90 0.11 -31.08 4.08
CA PRO A 90 0.14 -29.71 4.58
C PRO A 90 -1.21 -29.00 4.35
N ASP A 91 -1.44 -27.91 5.06
CA ASP A 91 -2.49 -26.96 4.72
C ASP A 91 -2.37 -26.49 3.25
N ALA A 92 -3.52 -26.19 2.64
CA ALA A 92 -3.60 -25.90 1.21
C ALA A 92 -2.74 -24.71 0.77
N GLN A 93 -2.58 -23.71 1.65
CA GLN A 93 -1.69 -22.56 1.44
C GLN A 93 -1.05 -22.16 2.78
N MET A 94 0.29 -22.19 2.84
CA MET A 94 1.06 -21.75 4.01
C MET A 94 1.57 -20.34 3.77
N THR A 95 0.73 -19.37 4.14
CA THR A 95 0.93 -17.95 3.89
C THR A 95 1.20 -17.18 5.19
N PHE A 96 2.36 -16.54 5.30
CA PHE A 96 2.74 -15.72 6.44
C PHE A 96 2.76 -14.23 6.07
N ASN A 97 2.62 -13.37 7.08
CA ASN A 97 2.78 -11.92 6.95
C ASN A 97 3.92 -11.45 7.84
N GLU A 98 4.71 -10.50 7.36
CA GLU A 98 5.78 -9.91 8.16
C GLU A 98 5.28 -9.28 9.48
N GLY A 99 5.99 -9.56 10.57
CA GLY A 99 5.71 -9.04 11.90
C GLY A 99 4.49 -9.66 12.58
N GLN A 100 3.92 -10.73 12.01
CA GLN A 100 2.78 -11.44 12.57
C GLN A 100 3.11 -12.92 12.72
N GLU A 101 2.78 -13.48 13.89
CA GLU A 101 2.89 -14.92 14.11
C GLU A 101 1.82 -15.65 13.29
N GLY A 102 2.27 -16.61 12.48
CA GLY A 102 1.42 -17.56 11.78
C GLY A 102 1.65 -18.98 12.26
N VAL A 103 0.61 -19.80 12.19
CA VAL A 103 0.66 -21.23 12.51
C VAL A 103 -0.12 -22.01 11.46
N PHE A 104 0.52 -22.98 10.83
CA PHE A 104 -0.11 -23.88 9.85
C PHE A 104 -0.01 -25.33 10.30
N LYS A 105 -0.99 -26.12 9.88
CA LYS A 105 -1.09 -27.54 10.18
C LYS A 105 -0.44 -28.36 9.06
N VAL A 106 0.33 -29.35 9.47
CA VAL A 106 0.89 -30.36 8.57
C VAL A 106 0.61 -31.72 9.18
N TYR A 107 -0.22 -32.51 8.50
CA TYR A 107 -0.47 -33.89 8.90
C TYR A 107 0.56 -34.80 8.26
N ALA A 108 1.17 -35.68 9.05
CA ALA A 108 1.96 -36.78 8.53
C ALA A 108 1.43 -38.07 9.14
N ARG A 109 0.77 -38.90 8.32
CA ARG A 109 0.10 -40.13 8.76
C ARG A 109 0.75 -41.35 8.15
N VAL A 110 0.77 -42.43 8.93
CA VAL A 110 1.13 -43.76 8.46
C VAL A 110 -0.13 -44.59 8.29
N LEU A 111 -0.29 -45.24 7.14
CA LEU A 111 -1.46 -46.08 6.83
C LEU A 111 -1.35 -47.50 7.37
N VAL A 112 -0.21 -47.86 7.97
CA VAL A 112 0.05 -49.16 8.59
C VAL A 112 -0.10 -49.08 10.12
N PRO A 113 -0.96 -49.90 10.74
CA PRO A 113 -1.09 -49.96 12.19
C PRO A 113 0.21 -50.32 12.91
N GLY A 114 0.46 -49.71 14.07
CA GLY A 114 1.63 -50.02 14.91
C GLY A 114 2.93 -49.34 14.50
N VAL A 115 2.88 -48.37 13.57
CA VAL A 115 4.05 -47.62 13.11
C VAL A 115 3.99 -46.18 13.63
N GLN A 116 5.12 -45.64 14.06
CA GLN A 116 5.28 -44.23 14.42
C GLN A 116 6.22 -43.53 13.44
N ILE A 117 5.95 -42.25 13.19
CA ILE A 117 6.78 -41.39 12.34
C ILE A 117 7.16 -40.11 13.05
N SER A 118 8.31 -39.59 12.65
CA SER A 118 8.74 -38.22 12.90
C SER A 118 8.67 -37.44 11.59
N LEU A 119 8.15 -36.21 11.65
CA LEU A 119 8.21 -35.26 10.54
C LEU A 119 9.22 -34.17 10.88
N THR A 120 10.20 -33.99 10.00
CA THR A 120 11.18 -32.90 10.08
C THR A 120 11.06 -32.04 8.83
N ALA A 121 11.60 -30.82 8.89
CA ALA A 121 11.65 -29.91 7.75
C ALA A 121 13.08 -29.43 7.50
N LYS A 122 13.44 -29.38 6.22
CA LYS A 122 14.70 -28.81 5.72
C LYS A 122 14.41 -27.51 4.98
N ASN A 123 15.40 -26.60 4.97
CA ASN A 123 15.32 -25.27 4.34
C ASN A 123 14.22 -24.37 4.92
N LEU A 124 13.89 -24.52 6.19
CA LEU A 124 13.00 -23.56 6.87
C LEU A 124 13.66 -22.17 6.91
N PRO A 125 12.87 -21.10 6.74
CA PRO A 125 13.38 -19.75 6.95
C PRO A 125 13.78 -19.54 8.42
N GLU A 126 14.66 -18.57 8.65
CA GLU A 126 15.16 -18.25 10.00
C GLU A 126 14.00 -17.96 10.97
N GLY A 127 14.04 -18.59 12.14
CA GLY A 127 13.01 -18.48 13.17
C GLY A 127 11.75 -19.32 12.94
N ALA A 128 11.58 -19.98 11.78
CA ALA A 128 10.48 -20.91 11.57
C ALA A 128 10.76 -22.27 12.23
N THR A 129 9.72 -22.90 12.77
CA THR A 129 9.83 -24.18 13.47
C THR A 129 8.70 -25.11 13.08
N LEU A 130 8.99 -26.41 12.98
CA LEU A 130 7.99 -27.47 12.80
C LEU A 130 8.03 -28.36 14.04
N THR A 131 6.91 -28.46 14.75
CA THR A 131 6.83 -29.19 16.03
C THR A 131 5.63 -30.12 16.06
N ALA A 132 5.76 -31.30 16.65
CA ALA A 132 4.64 -32.22 16.82
C ALA A 132 3.60 -31.62 17.80
N SER A 133 2.32 -31.76 17.47
CA SER A 133 1.22 -31.37 18.34
C SER A 133 1.11 -32.34 19.51
N GLN A 134 0.95 -31.82 20.73
CA GLN A 134 0.63 -32.64 21.90
C GLN A 134 -0.86 -32.99 21.98
N ALA A 135 -1.71 -32.23 21.29
CA ALA A 135 -3.16 -32.36 21.38
C ALA A 135 -3.73 -33.38 20.37
N GLU A 136 -3.07 -33.56 19.23
CA GLU A 136 -3.55 -34.42 18.16
C GLU A 136 -2.41 -35.25 17.59
N LYS A 137 -2.63 -36.57 17.51
CA LYS A 137 -1.68 -37.50 16.91
C LYS A 137 -1.51 -37.17 15.42
N ASP A 138 -0.30 -37.35 14.90
CA ASP A 138 0.06 -37.18 13.48
C ASP A 138 -0.02 -35.73 12.97
N LEU A 139 -0.36 -34.76 13.83
CA LEU A 139 -0.38 -33.34 13.51
C LEU A 139 0.94 -32.68 13.92
N TYR A 140 1.49 -31.89 13.00
CA TYR A 140 2.62 -31.01 13.22
C TYR A 140 2.21 -29.56 12.98
N LEU A 141 2.74 -28.65 13.79
CA LEU A 141 2.51 -27.22 13.71
C LEU A 141 3.75 -26.54 13.16
N LEU A 142 3.62 -25.96 11.97
CA LEU A 142 4.60 -25.05 11.40
C LEU A 142 4.33 -23.65 11.92
N LYS A 143 5.20 -23.14 12.79
CA LYS A 143 5.08 -21.82 13.41
C LYS A 143 6.19 -20.90 12.90
N TRP A 144 5.83 -19.65 12.60
CA TRP A 144 6.81 -18.64 12.22
C TRP A 144 6.26 -17.25 12.52
N ASN A 145 7.11 -16.39 13.09
CA ASN A 145 6.89 -14.96 13.19
C ASN A 145 7.98 -14.26 12.35
N PRO A 146 7.74 -14.02 11.05
CA PRO A 146 8.73 -13.45 10.16
C PRO A 146 9.10 -12.03 10.59
N ALA A 147 10.40 -11.71 10.58
CA ALA A 147 10.85 -10.34 10.84
C ALA A 147 10.34 -9.36 9.77
N LEU A 148 10.11 -8.10 10.15
CA LEU A 148 9.86 -7.03 9.18
C LEU A 148 11.05 -6.88 8.22
N TYR A 149 10.77 -6.55 6.97
CA TYR A 149 11.78 -6.37 5.90
C TYR A 149 12.49 -7.65 5.44
N THR A 150 11.90 -8.82 5.70
CA THR A 150 12.32 -10.08 5.10
C THR A 150 11.98 -10.14 3.61
N VAL A 151 10.89 -9.48 3.21
CA VAL A 151 10.49 -9.18 1.83
C VAL A 151 11.14 -7.85 1.41
N SER A 152 11.76 -7.85 0.24
CA SER A 152 12.46 -6.67 -0.28
C SER A 152 11.50 -5.49 -0.48
N SER A 153 12.01 -4.25 -0.41
CA SER A 153 11.19 -3.05 -0.53
C SER A 153 10.44 -2.93 -1.86
N ASN A 154 10.99 -3.49 -2.94
CA ASN A 154 10.41 -3.55 -4.29
C ASN A 154 9.54 -4.78 -4.57
N GLU A 155 9.43 -5.71 -3.62
CA GLU A 155 8.64 -6.94 -3.75
C GLU A 155 7.41 -6.89 -2.82
N ASN A 156 6.36 -7.64 -3.15
CA ASN A 156 5.18 -7.78 -2.27
C ASN A 156 5.13 -9.14 -1.59
N MET A 157 5.91 -10.10 -2.08
CA MET A 157 5.93 -11.48 -1.62
C MET A 157 7.33 -12.08 -1.82
N LYS A 158 7.70 -12.99 -0.94
CA LYS A 158 8.87 -13.87 -1.06
C LYS A 158 8.46 -15.32 -0.85
N THR A 159 8.99 -16.22 -1.66
CA THR A 159 8.68 -17.66 -1.58
C THR A 159 9.87 -18.42 -1.00
N PHE A 160 9.59 -19.36 -0.09
CA PHE A 160 10.58 -20.29 0.45
C PHE A 160 10.20 -21.72 0.06
N ASN A 161 11.11 -22.43 -0.60
CA ASN A 161 10.94 -23.85 -0.87
C ASN A 161 11.43 -24.67 0.33
N VAL A 162 10.49 -25.35 0.98
CA VAL A 162 10.73 -26.15 2.17
C VAL A 162 10.50 -27.62 1.82
N LYS A 163 11.37 -28.47 2.35
CA LYS A 163 11.26 -29.92 2.16
C LYS A 163 10.85 -30.58 3.47
N LEU A 164 9.66 -31.17 3.48
CA LEU A 164 9.15 -31.98 4.59
C LEU A 164 9.67 -33.41 4.42
N VAL A 165 10.24 -33.98 5.49
CA VAL A 165 10.82 -35.32 5.49
C VAL A 165 10.19 -36.11 6.62
N ALA A 166 9.39 -37.11 6.26
CA ALA A 166 8.82 -38.07 7.21
C ALA A 166 9.70 -39.32 7.27
N GLU A 167 10.07 -39.71 8.49
CA GLU A 167 10.90 -40.89 8.77
C GLU A 167 10.18 -41.77 9.79
N ILE A 168 10.23 -43.09 9.56
CA ILE A 168 9.67 -44.07 10.49
C ILE A 168 10.61 -44.22 11.70
N THR A 169 10.10 -43.89 12.89
CA THR A 169 10.89 -43.92 14.14
C THR A 169 10.73 -45.21 14.91
N SER A 170 9.56 -45.87 14.82
CA SER A 170 9.34 -47.16 15.47
C SER A 170 8.29 -48.00 14.74
N VAL A 171 8.43 -49.32 14.83
CA VAL A 171 7.50 -50.31 14.30
C VAL A 171 7.24 -51.36 15.38
N SER A 172 5.98 -51.58 15.75
CA SER A 172 5.62 -52.49 16.84
C SER A 172 5.49 -53.96 16.41
N SER A 173 5.49 -54.25 15.10
CA SER A 173 5.37 -55.61 14.56
C SER A 173 6.60 -56.00 13.74
N GLN A 174 7.28 -57.08 14.15
CA GLN A 174 8.47 -57.61 13.47
C GLN A 174 8.22 -57.90 11.98
N GLN A 175 7.02 -58.35 11.64
CA GLN A 175 6.65 -58.75 10.27
C GLN A 175 6.60 -57.56 9.28
N ASN A 176 6.34 -56.36 9.79
CA ASN A 176 6.29 -55.11 9.01
C ASN A 176 7.56 -54.28 9.17
N ALA A 177 8.36 -54.52 10.23
CA ALA A 177 9.58 -53.78 10.51
C ALA A 177 10.59 -53.88 9.34
N ASP A 178 10.80 -55.08 8.80
CA ASP A 178 11.77 -55.28 7.72
C ASP A 178 11.37 -54.62 6.39
N LYS A 179 10.06 -54.39 6.17
CA LYS A 179 9.54 -53.72 4.95
C LYS A 179 9.51 -52.20 5.06
N LEU A 180 9.56 -51.67 6.28
CA LEU A 180 9.37 -50.25 6.58
C LEU A 180 10.65 -49.56 7.06
N LYS A 181 11.66 -50.34 7.47
CA LYS A 181 12.94 -49.82 7.94
C LYS A 181 13.65 -49.05 6.83
N GLY A 182 13.94 -47.77 7.08
CA GLY A 182 14.62 -46.88 6.13
C GLY A 182 13.70 -46.22 5.10
N LEU A 183 12.37 -46.41 5.20
CA LEU A 183 11.43 -45.70 4.34
C LEU A 183 11.35 -44.23 4.77
N VAL A 184 11.75 -43.35 3.86
CA VAL A 184 11.75 -41.90 4.04
C VAL A 184 10.86 -41.30 2.97
N ARG A 185 9.89 -40.48 3.38
CA ARG A 185 9.03 -39.77 2.45
C ARG A 185 9.37 -38.29 2.47
N GLU A 186 9.69 -37.75 1.30
CA GLU A 186 9.90 -36.33 1.11
C GLU A 186 8.68 -35.68 0.42
N ARG A 187 8.35 -34.46 0.81
CA ARG A 187 7.36 -33.61 0.13
C ARG A 187 7.86 -32.18 0.11
N GLU A 188 7.96 -31.61 -1.08
CA GLU A 188 8.27 -30.19 -1.23
C GLU A 188 7.01 -29.35 -1.08
N VAL A 189 7.15 -28.23 -0.38
CA VAL A 189 6.09 -27.26 -0.12
C VAL A 189 6.65 -25.86 -0.25
N ASN A 190 5.81 -24.93 -0.70
CA ASN A 190 6.17 -23.51 -0.77
C ASN A 190 5.52 -22.78 0.41
N LEU A 191 6.34 -22.03 1.15
CA LEU A 191 5.86 -21.04 2.10
C LEU A 191 5.86 -19.69 1.39
N PHE A 192 4.73 -18.99 1.45
CA PHE A 192 4.60 -17.64 0.91
C PHE A 192 4.68 -16.64 2.06
N LEU A 193 5.61 -15.70 1.98
CA LEU A 193 5.67 -14.56 2.90
C LEU A 193 5.23 -13.31 2.17
N PHE A 194 4.21 -12.63 2.67
CA PHE A 194 3.80 -11.31 2.18
C PHE A 194 4.27 -10.22 3.12
N LYS A 195 4.46 -9.02 2.57
CA LYS A 195 4.58 -7.80 3.38
C LYS A 195 3.38 -7.68 4.31
N ASN A 196 3.56 -7.01 5.44
CA ASN A 196 2.48 -6.75 6.38
C ASN A 196 1.25 -6.14 5.66
N GLN A 197 0.10 -6.79 5.83
CA GLN A 197 -1.19 -6.45 5.21
C GLN A 197 -2.18 -5.82 6.21
N GLU A 198 -1.73 -5.42 7.39
CA GLU A 198 -2.58 -4.76 8.37
C GLU A 198 -2.72 -3.28 8.01
N ALA A 199 -3.97 -2.83 7.89
CA ALA A 199 -4.24 -1.45 7.54
C ALA A 199 -3.80 -0.50 8.68
N PRO A 200 -3.35 0.73 8.35
CA PRO A 200 -3.15 1.77 9.33
C PRO A 200 -4.39 1.99 10.21
N SER A 201 -4.18 2.31 11.48
CA SER A 201 -5.22 2.45 12.50
C SER A 201 -4.90 3.57 13.50
N ASP A 202 -5.80 3.82 14.44
CA ASP A 202 -5.64 4.79 15.53
C ASP A 202 -5.25 6.20 15.06
N LEU A 203 -5.84 6.68 13.96
CA LEU A 203 -5.65 8.06 13.50
C LEU A 203 -6.28 9.02 14.52
N LYS A 204 -5.46 9.90 15.08
CA LYS A 204 -5.86 10.93 16.04
C LYS A 204 -5.35 12.29 15.61
N VAL A 205 -6.19 13.31 15.78
CA VAL A 205 -5.85 14.70 15.50
C VAL A 205 -5.81 15.44 16.83
N ASP A 206 -4.64 15.96 17.18
CA ASP A 206 -4.37 16.61 18.46
C ASP A 206 -4.01 18.08 18.25
N GLY A 207 -4.51 18.97 19.09
CA GLY A 207 -4.18 20.41 19.05
C GLY A 207 -5.04 21.27 18.11
N LEU A 208 -6.00 20.66 17.39
CA LEU A 208 -6.96 21.40 16.58
C LEU A 208 -8.30 21.54 17.33
N ALA A 209 -8.58 22.74 17.85
CA ALA A 209 -9.83 23.02 18.56
C ALA A 209 -11.03 23.10 17.61
N SER A 210 -12.24 22.87 18.15
CA SER A 210 -13.50 23.03 17.41
C SER A 210 -13.78 24.47 16.99
N GLU A 211 -13.08 25.44 17.59
CA GLU A 211 -13.16 26.85 17.23
C GLU A 211 -11.78 27.51 17.30
N VAL A 212 -11.46 28.29 16.28
CA VAL A 212 -10.18 28.97 16.10
C VAL A 212 -10.44 30.43 15.73
N ALA A 213 -9.66 31.37 16.26
CA ALA A 213 -9.77 32.76 15.84
C ALA A 213 -9.08 32.99 14.48
N GLN A 214 -9.71 33.76 13.59
CA GLN A 214 -9.09 34.22 12.35
C GLN A 214 -7.81 35.02 12.66
N GLY A 215 -6.83 34.94 11.75
CA GLY A 215 -5.57 35.66 11.90
C GLY A 215 -4.50 34.90 12.69
N GLN A 216 -4.75 33.62 13.01
CA GLN A 216 -3.86 32.78 13.82
C GLN A 216 -3.23 31.67 12.99
N GLU A 217 -2.02 31.27 13.38
CA GLU A 217 -1.36 30.04 13.00
C GLU A 217 -1.43 29.08 14.19
N ILE A 218 -2.12 27.95 14.04
CA ILE A 218 -2.35 27.00 15.13
C ILE A 218 -1.61 25.70 14.81
N PRO A 219 -0.49 25.42 15.49
CA PRO A 219 0.17 24.13 15.39
C PRO A 219 -0.73 23.01 15.88
N PHE A 220 -0.80 21.93 15.12
CA PHE A 220 -1.51 20.72 15.50
C PHE A 220 -0.75 19.49 14.96
N SER A 221 -1.15 18.30 15.39
CA SER A 221 -0.54 17.07 14.89
C SER A 221 -1.54 15.99 14.59
N VAL A 222 -1.18 15.12 13.64
CA VAL A 222 -1.91 13.89 13.36
C VAL A 222 -1.02 12.71 13.72
N THR A 223 -1.48 11.87 14.63
CA THR A 223 -0.80 10.64 15.02
C THR A 223 -1.54 9.44 14.41
N VAL A 224 -0.82 8.44 13.93
CA VAL A 224 -1.39 7.22 13.34
C VAL A 224 -0.50 6.01 13.63
N LYS A 225 -1.10 4.84 13.83
CA LYS A 225 -0.39 3.55 13.89
C LYS A 225 -0.36 2.93 12.49
N VAL A 226 0.84 2.59 12.01
CA VAL A 226 1.07 1.99 10.69
C VAL A 226 1.85 0.70 10.86
N PRO A 227 1.15 -0.44 11.07
CA PRO A 227 1.78 -1.74 11.25
C PRO A 227 2.75 -2.08 10.11
N GLY A 228 3.84 -2.76 10.45
CA GLY A 228 4.88 -3.18 9.50
C GLY A 228 5.82 -2.07 9.02
N ILE A 229 5.64 -0.82 9.48
CA ILE A 229 6.45 0.34 9.08
C ILE A 229 7.09 0.97 10.32
N ASP A 230 8.42 1.10 10.31
CA ASP A 230 9.22 1.67 11.41
C ASP A 230 10.19 2.78 10.94
N GLY A 231 10.92 3.38 11.88
CA GLY A 231 11.89 4.45 11.59
C GLY A 231 12.95 4.11 10.53
N ARG A 232 13.23 2.82 10.29
CA ARG A 232 14.20 2.32 9.28
C ARG A 232 13.57 2.11 7.90
N SER A 233 12.24 2.14 7.78
CA SER A 233 11.55 2.01 6.49
C SER A 233 12.04 3.06 5.50
N ALA A 234 12.39 2.63 4.27
CA ALA A 234 12.76 3.55 3.19
C ALA A 234 11.59 4.43 2.74
N GLN A 235 10.39 3.88 2.73
CA GLN A 235 9.16 4.60 2.41
C GLN A 235 8.40 4.91 3.71
N LYS A 236 8.09 6.19 3.91
CA LYS A 236 7.35 6.67 5.09
C LYS A 236 5.84 6.67 4.80
N PRO A 237 4.98 6.61 5.83
CA PRO A 237 3.54 6.72 5.63
C PRO A 237 3.18 8.10 5.07
N ARG A 238 2.06 8.15 4.35
CA ARG A 238 1.50 9.38 3.76
C ARG A 238 0.25 9.78 4.52
N LEU A 239 0.10 11.08 4.81
CA LEU A 239 -1.17 11.66 5.25
C LEU A 239 -1.81 12.40 4.08
N VAL A 240 -3.10 12.13 3.84
CA VAL A 240 -3.95 12.90 2.94
C VAL A 240 -4.93 13.70 3.77
N ILE A 241 -5.05 14.98 3.42
CA ILE A 241 -5.98 15.92 4.03
C ILE A 241 -6.84 16.45 2.90
N SER A 242 -8.15 16.28 3.03
CA SER A 242 -9.09 16.58 1.97
C SER A 242 -10.36 17.20 2.51
N TYR A 243 -11.17 17.73 1.60
CA TYR A 243 -12.55 18.07 1.87
C TYR A 243 -13.43 17.11 1.08
N ASP A 244 -14.22 16.29 1.78
CA ASP A 244 -15.33 15.62 1.12
C ASP A 244 -16.38 16.70 0.79
N GLY A 245 -16.71 16.83 -0.49
CA GLY A 245 -17.85 17.65 -0.93
C GLY A 245 -19.19 16.91 -0.80
N VAL A 246 -19.20 15.70 -0.23
CA VAL A 246 -20.33 14.77 -0.25
C VAL A 246 -21.05 14.81 1.09
N SER A 247 -21.98 15.76 1.20
CA SER A 247 -23.20 15.69 2.02
C SER A 247 -23.07 15.38 3.52
N TYR A 248 -22.93 16.42 4.34
CA TYR A 248 -23.46 16.47 5.72
C TYR A 248 -23.91 17.89 6.12
N THR A 249 -24.55 18.64 5.22
CA THR A 249 -25.30 19.86 5.59
C THR A 249 -26.74 19.53 6.00
N THR A 250 -27.12 18.25 6.12
CA THR A 250 -28.45 17.84 6.58
C THR A 250 -28.71 18.42 7.98
N GLY A 251 -29.75 19.27 8.10
CA GLY A 251 -30.15 19.90 9.37
C GLY A 251 -29.60 21.30 9.70
N ASN A 252 -28.52 21.77 9.05
CA ASN A 252 -27.96 23.12 9.30
C ASN A 252 -28.54 24.17 8.34
N ASP A 253 -28.41 25.46 8.61
CA ASP A 253 -28.78 26.56 7.69
C ASP A 253 -27.58 27.08 6.87
N PHE A 254 -26.38 26.58 7.17
CA PHE A 254 -25.11 26.98 6.56
C PHE A 254 -24.43 25.87 5.75
N LEU A 255 -23.51 26.25 4.87
CA LEU A 255 -22.57 25.35 4.19
C LEU A 255 -21.30 25.17 5.03
N GLU A 256 -20.87 23.92 5.21
CA GLU A 256 -19.54 23.60 5.70
C GLU A 256 -18.56 23.72 4.52
N LEU A 257 -17.64 24.68 4.56
CA LEU A 257 -16.69 24.91 3.46
C LEU A 257 -15.41 24.07 3.64
N ASP A 258 -14.58 24.05 2.60
CA ASP A 258 -13.29 23.36 2.59
C ASP A 258 -12.32 23.94 3.63
N GLY A 259 -12.03 23.17 4.68
CA GLY A 259 -11.04 23.50 5.71
C GLY A 259 -9.63 23.01 5.38
N SER A 260 -9.47 22.10 4.43
CA SER A 260 -8.17 21.53 4.07
C SER A 260 -7.23 22.57 3.46
N ARG A 261 -7.78 23.58 2.78
CA ARG A 261 -7.04 24.74 2.27
C ARG A 261 -6.26 25.51 3.34
N HIS A 262 -6.70 25.44 4.60
CA HIS A 262 -6.07 26.13 5.73
C HIS A 262 -4.98 25.30 6.39
N VAL A 263 -4.77 24.05 5.97
CA VAL A 263 -3.74 23.19 6.54
C VAL A 263 -2.47 23.27 5.71
N VAL A 264 -1.36 23.60 6.38
CA VAL A 264 -0.02 23.62 5.79
C VAL A 264 0.93 22.75 6.60
N ALA A 265 1.99 22.25 5.96
CA ALA A 265 3.05 21.56 6.67
C ALA A 265 3.76 22.51 7.64
N ASP A 266 4.11 22.03 8.83
CA ASP A 266 4.98 22.78 9.74
C ASP A 266 6.35 22.98 9.08
N LYS A 267 6.74 24.24 8.89
CA LYS A 267 8.00 24.61 8.21
C LYS A 267 9.23 24.06 8.93
N ASN A 268 9.15 23.87 10.24
CA ASN A 268 10.23 23.36 11.07
C ASN A 268 10.23 21.83 11.19
N LYS A 269 9.11 21.17 10.84
CA LYS A 269 8.89 19.72 11.01
C LYS A 269 8.10 19.14 9.85
N LYS A 270 8.71 19.17 8.66
CA LYS A 270 8.04 18.76 7.41
C LYS A 270 7.89 17.24 7.28
N ASP A 271 8.83 16.49 7.85
CA ASP A 271 8.86 15.04 7.72
C ASP A 271 8.06 14.35 8.85
N PRO A 272 7.41 13.21 8.57
CA PRO A 272 6.76 12.41 9.60
C PRO A 272 7.78 11.90 10.64
N GLU A 273 7.45 12.08 11.91
CA GLU A 273 8.27 11.64 13.03
C GLU A 273 7.85 10.23 13.47
N TYR A 274 8.82 9.32 13.62
CA TYR A 274 8.57 7.99 14.17
C TYR A 274 8.60 8.03 15.70
N LEU A 275 7.51 7.62 16.33
CA LEU A 275 7.34 7.67 17.79
C LEU A 275 7.62 6.32 18.49
N GLY A 276 8.02 5.29 17.76
CA GLY A 276 8.09 3.91 18.28
C GLY A 276 6.78 3.14 18.08
N ASP A 277 6.84 1.82 18.24
CA ASP A 277 5.67 0.91 18.15
C ASP A 277 4.79 1.13 16.91
N SER A 278 5.42 1.32 15.74
CA SER A 278 4.72 1.60 14.48
C SER A 278 3.88 2.90 14.50
N LYS A 279 4.07 3.80 15.47
CA LYS A 279 3.36 5.08 15.54
C LYS A 279 4.15 6.18 14.83
N TRP A 280 3.41 6.99 14.08
CA TRP A 280 3.93 8.09 13.28
C TRP A 280 3.17 9.37 13.58
N LYS A 281 3.89 10.50 13.59
CA LYS A 281 3.34 11.82 13.86
C LYS A 281 3.63 12.78 12.70
N PHE A 282 2.59 13.42 12.21
CA PHE A 282 2.65 14.49 11.23
C PHE A 282 2.46 15.82 11.96
N SER A 283 3.40 16.76 11.83
CA SER A 283 3.30 18.11 12.41
C SER A 283 2.79 19.09 11.35
N LEU A 284 1.70 19.78 11.66
CA LEU A 284 0.96 20.61 10.73
C LEU A 284 0.59 21.94 11.39
N VAL A 285 0.21 22.92 10.57
CA VAL A 285 -0.30 24.21 11.04
C VAL A 285 -1.63 24.49 10.36
N PHE A 286 -2.62 24.88 11.16
CA PHE A 286 -3.86 25.46 10.66
C PHE A 286 -3.67 26.97 10.56
N ASP A 287 -3.52 27.46 9.34
CA ASP A 287 -3.13 28.83 9.02
C ASP A 287 -4.34 29.63 8.53
N THR A 288 -4.81 30.53 9.38
CA THR A 288 -5.84 31.54 9.06
C THR A 288 -5.27 32.96 9.03
N LYS A 289 -3.94 33.07 9.21
CA LYS A 289 -3.20 34.32 9.20
C LYS A 289 -2.80 34.70 7.78
N ASN A 290 -2.21 33.75 7.06
CA ASN A 290 -1.70 33.96 5.71
C ASN A 290 -2.70 33.47 4.64
N ILE A 291 -3.67 32.65 5.02
CA ILE A 291 -4.70 32.13 4.12
C ILE A 291 -6.03 32.81 4.43
N SER A 292 -6.51 33.60 3.48
CA SER A 292 -7.74 34.39 3.65
C SER A 292 -8.93 33.51 4.01
N VAL A 293 -9.70 33.94 5.01
CA VAL A 293 -10.93 33.25 5.43
C VAL A 293 -12.06 33.72 4.53
N GLN A 294 -12.82 32.78 3.99
CA GLN A 294 -13.99 33.08 3.17
C GLN A 294 -15.18 33.50 4.04
N PRO A 295 -16.12 34.30 3.51
CA PRO A 295 -17.37 34.57 4.20
C PRO A 295 -18.18 33.27 4.36
N GLN A 296 -19.00 33.23 5.40
CA GLN A 296 -19.93 32.11 5.60
C GLN A 296 -21.05 32.16 4.56
N LEU A 297 -21.32 31.00 3.96
CA LEU A 297 -22.44 30.82 3.03
C LEU A 297 -23.60 30.09 3.70
N ALA A 298 -24.81 30.51 3.39
CA ALA A 298 -26.04 29.78 3.68
C ALA A 298 -26.15 28.59 2.72
N LYS A 299 -27.06 27.66 3.02
CA LYS A 299 -27.30 26.45 2.21
C LYS A 299 -27.57 26.70 0.72
N ASP A 300 -28.18 27.84 0.39
CA ASP A 300 -28.48 28.25 -0.98
C ASP A 300 -27.29 28.91 -1.70
N GLY A 301 -26.13 29.02 -1.03
CA GLY A 301 -24.93 29.67 -1.55
C GLY A 301 -24.90 31.18 -1.35
N SER A 302 -25.92 31.78 -0.75
CA SER A 302 -25.94 33.21 -0.42
C SER A 302 -25.03 33.53 0.78
N PHE A 303 -24.57 34.78 0.89
CA PHE A 303 -23.79 35.22 2.04
C PHE A 303 -24.67 35.31 3.29
N MET A 304 -24.21 34.72 4.39
CA MET A 304 -24.88 34.88 5.69
C MET A 304 -24.52 36.23 6.30
N VAL A 305 -25.51 37.14 6.32
CA VAL A 305 -25.39 38.43 7.02
C VAL A 305 -25.26 38.18 8.52
N ASN A 306 -24.31 38.85 9.18
CA ASN A 306 -24.00 38.70 10.61
C ASN A 306 -23.42 37.34 11.04
N ALA A 307 -22.90 36.53 10.12
CA ALA A 307 -22.12 35.36 10.52
C ALA A 307 -20.92 35.79 11.38
N ASN A 308 -20.74 35.14 12.53
CA ASN A 308 -19.63 35.40 13.45
C ASN A 308 -18.42 34.47 13.21
N GLY A 309 -18.40 33.76 12.08
CA GLY A 309 -17.31 32.91 11.67
C GLY A 309 -17.69 31.97 10.52
N LEU A 310 -16.67 31.32 9.97
CA LEU A 310 -16.77 30.34 8.91
C LEU A 310 -16.74 28.92 9.48
N ARG A 311 -17.72 28.09 9.13
CA ARG A 311 -17.75 26.65 9.42
C ARG A 311 -17.01 25.91 8.31
N VAL A 312 -15.98 25.18 8.69
CA VAL A 312 -15.20 24.37 7.76
C VAL A 312 -15.18 22.91 8.18
N ARG A 313 -15.02 22.05 7.18
CA ARG A 313 -14.83 20.62 7.34
C ARG A 313 -13.56 20.19 6.63
N LEU A 314 -12.88 19.23 7.23
CA LEU A 314 -11.77 18.55 6.62
C LEU A 314 -11.73 17.10 7.08
N SER A 315 -11.12 16.26 6.26
CA SER A 315 -10.97 14.85 6.48
C SER A 315 -9.50 14.45 6.45
N PHE A 316 -9.15 13.49 7.29
CA PHE A 316 -7.80 12.95 7.40
C PHE A 316 -7.82 11.48 7.07
N LYS A 317 -6.88 11.06 6.23
CA LYS A 317 -6.68 9.67 5.87
C LYS A 317 -5.21 9.35 5.72
N ALA A 318 -4.72 8.40 6.50
CA ALA A 318 -3.33 7.98 6.44
C ALA A 318 -3.18 6.70 5.62
N TYR A 319 -2.08 6.59 4.90
CA TYR A 319 -1.73 5.48 4.02
C TYR A 319 -0.39 4.89 4.42
N SER A 320 -0.35 3.56 4.48
CA SER A 320 0.91 2.82 4.47
C SER A 320 1.56 2.90 3.08
N PRO A 321 2.88 2.64 2.97
CA PRO A 321 3.54 2.46 1.68
C PRO A 321 2.92 1.35 0.81
N ASN A 322 2.27 0.37 1.44
CA ASN A 322 1.56 -0.72 0.76
C ASN A 322 0.15 -0.31 0.29
N SER A 323 -0.18 0.99 0.30
CA SER A 323 -1.46 1.56 -0.14
C SER A 323 -2.70 1.20 0.69
N LEU A 324 -2.55 0.46 1.79
CA LEU A 324 -3.61 0.30 2.80
C LEU A 324 -3.80 1.60 3.58
N SER A 325 -5.04 1.89 3.99
CA SER A 325 -5.38 3.17 4.60
C SER A 325 -6.25 3.07 5.84
N THR A 326 -6.19 4.08 6.70
CA THR A 326 -7.19 4.27 7.76
C THR A 326 -8.59 4.50 7.18
N PRO A 327 -9.65 4.26 7.97
CA PRO A 327 -10.92 4.95 7.77
C PRO A 327 -10.72 6.47 7.72
N GLU A 328 -11.66 7.17 7.10
CA GLU A 328 -11.64 8.62 7.03
C GLU A 328 -12.03 9.22 8.39
N ALA A 329 -11.18 10.11 8.93
CA ALA A 329 -11.45 10.83 10.17
C ALA A 329 -11.89 12.26 9.85
N LEU A 330 -13.15 12.56 10.12
CA LEU A 330 -13.75 13.88 9.87
C LEU A 330 -13.55 14.81 11.05
N ASN A 331 -13.13 16.04 10.77
CA ASN A 331 -13.08 17.13 11.73
C ASN A 331 -13.87 18.33 11.22
N LYS A 332 -14.69 18.89 12.10
CA LYS A 332 -15.49 20.10 11.87
C LYS A 332 -15.04 21.17 12.83
N LEU A 333 -14.83 22.38 12.32
CA LEU A 333 -14.39 23.50 13.15
C LEU A 333 -14.96 24.83 12.65
N LYS A 334 -14.86 25.85 13.49
CA LYS A 334 -15.27 27.21 13.18
C LYS A 334 -14.08 28.15 13.22
N ILE A 335 -13.88 28.92 12.16
CA ILE A 335 -12.97 30.05 12.14
C ILE A 335 -13.77 31.29 12.56
N ARG A 336 -13.64 31.75 13.79
CA ARG A 336 -14.30 32.96 14.29
C ARG A 336 -13.71 34.19 13.60
N PHE A 337 -14.55 35.03 13.02
CA PHE A 337 -14.10 36.29 12.45
C PHE A 337 -13.56 37.22 13.54
N VAL A 338 -12.52 37.98 13.22
CA VAL A 338 -12.05 39.05 14.10
C VAL A 338 -13.13 40.13 14.13
N SER A 339 -13.58 40.53 15.32
CA SER A 339 -14.45 41.71 15.43
C SER A 339 -13.70 42.91 14.86
N GLN A 340 -14.23 43.51 13.79
CA GLN A 340 -13.77 44.83 13.37
C GLN A 340 -14.15 45.80 14.49
N GLU A 341 -13.16 46.38 15.16
CA GLU A 341 -13.38 47.59 15.96
C GLU A 341 -14.03 48.63 15.02
N PRO A 342 -15.09 49.34 15.46
CA PRO A 342 -15.66 50.40 14.65
C PRO A 342 -14.56 51.42 14.36
N THR A 343 -14.22 51.59 13.08
CA THR A 343 -13.37 52.70 12.67
C THR A 343 -14.12 53.99 12.97
N THR A 344 -13.79 54.62 14.10
CA THR A 344 -14.27 55.96 14.42
C THR A 344 -13.91 56.87 13.23
N PRO A 345 -14.88 57.53 12.58
CA PRO A 345 -14.56 58.44 11.49
C PRO A 345 -13.57 59.49 11.97
N PRO A 346 -12.57 59.90 11.16
CA PRO A 346 -11.70 61.01 11.53
C PRO A 346 -12.59 62.23 11.80
N ALA A 347 -12.40 62.84 12.98
CA ALA A 347 -13.12 64.04 13.37
C ALA A 347 -12.97 65.11 12.29
N ALA A 348 -14.09 65.65 11.81
CA ALA A 348 -14.09 66.72 10.84
C ALA A 348 -13.25 67.91 11.38
N PRO A 349 -12.36 68.51 10.57
CA PRO A 349 -11.57 69.65 11.00
C PRO A 349 -12.50 70.80 11.41
N GLN A 350 -12.36 71.25 12.65
CA GLN A 350 -13.06 72.42 13.18
C GLN A 350 -12.62 73.65 12.37
N THR A 351 -13.59 74.29 11.72
CA THR A 351 -13.39 75.56 11.03
C THR A 351 -13.18 76.65 12.09
N PRO A 352 -12.08 77.43 12.06
CA PRO A 352 -11.91 78.53 12.99
C PRO A 352 -12.91 79.64 12.63
N THR A 353 -13.91 79.83 13.49
CA THR A 353 -14.71 81.05 13.50
C THR A 353 -13.79 82.23 13.79
N GLY A 354 -13.63 83.11 12.80
CA GLY A 354 -12.96 84.38 12.96
C GLY A 354 -13.62 85.24 14.03
N ALA A 355 -12.79 85.87 14.86
CA ALA A 355 -13.18 86.96 15.74
C ALA A 355 -12.79 88.29 15.08
N GLN A 356 -13.68 89.26 15.25
CA GLN A 356 -13.74 90.60 14.66
C GLN A 356 -12.56 91.51 14.99
#